data_AF-A0A151QT34-F1
#
_entry.id   AF-A0A151QT34-F1
#
_cell.length_a   1.000
_cell.length_b   1.000
_cell.length_c   1.000
_cell.angle_alpha   90.00
_cell.angle_beta   90.00
_cell.angle_gamma   90.00
#
_symmetry.space_group_name_H-M   'P 1'
#
loop_
_entity.id
_entity.type
_entity.pdbx_description
1 polymer ?
#
loop_
_entity_poly.entity_id
_entity_poly.type
_entity_poly.pdbx_seq_one_letter_code
_entity_poly.pdbx_strand_id
1 'polypeptide(L)'
;MISELIHLIFNFTTNLHTFSLSNNLLEGPIPDGFGKVMNSLELLHLISNKLQGQIPTSIGNILENNKLQGEIPTSIGNVCTLQILHLENNKLEGEIPASLGNICTLNNSQLIREIPQGIGALKSCTCLYILDVRENLLFGPIPSWIGESLQQLQILSLRVNRFFRSVPVHLYYLSQVHLLDLSRNHLSGGIPTSQEFYFNLCVWNHKFLLNSITLSSNDLLGFISLNLSRSHFYGEIPSKIGNLNSLEFLNLSINHISGKIPLTLSNINRLAELDISNSNLNGRIPLGRQLQTFDASSFERNIGLCGQ
;
A
#
# COMPACT_ATOMS: atom_id res chain seq x y z
N MET A 1 15.97 -28.10 -1.18
CA MET A 1 15.19 -27.28 -0.21
C MET A 1 15.78 -25.88 -0.10
N ILE A 2 15.01 -24.83 0.24
CA ILE A 2 15.60 -23.48 0.43
C ILE A 2 16.63 -23.45 1.56
N SER A 3 16.40 -24.23 2.62
CA SER A 3 17.30 -24.34 3.78
C SER A 3 18.71 -24.80 3.39
N GLU A 4 18.82 -25.80 2.52
CA GLU A 4 20.11 -26.33 2.05
C GLU A 4 20.88 -25.30 1.23
N LEU A 5 20.18 -24.58 0.35
CA LEU A 5 20.79 -23.53 -0.46
C LEU A 5 21.30 -22.38 0.41
N ILE A 6 20.51 -21.98 1.39
CA ILE A 6 20.89 -20.95 2.36
C ILE A 6 22.12 -21.38 3.16
N HIS A 7 22.14 -22.62 3.66
CA HIS A 7 23.31 -23.17 4.37
C HIS A 7 24.55 -23.21 3.48
N LEU A 8 24.38 -23.57 2.21
CA LEU A 8 25.48 -23.56 1.24
C LEU A 8 26.04 -22.15 1.07
N ILE A 9 25.19 -21.14 0.88
CA ILE A 9 25.61 -19.74 0.68
C ILE A 9 26.38 -19.21 1.88
N PHE A 10 25.98 -19.56 3.11
CA PHE A 10 26.70 -19.15 4.32
C PHE A 10 28.15 -19.63 4.35
N ASN A 11 28.44 -20.78 3.75
CA ASN A 11 29.83 -21.26 3.67
C ASN A 11 30.70 -20.42 2.73
N PHE A 12 30.10 -19.59 1.88
CA PHE A 12 30.82 -18.77 0.90
C PHE A 12 30.86 -17.29 1.26
N THR A 13 29.76 -16.71 1.78
CA THR A 13 29.68 -15.28 2.08
C THR A 13 28.59 -14.93 3.07
N THR A 14 28.82 -13.87 3.86
CA THR A 14 27.84 -13.20 4.72
C THR A 14 27.59 -11.75 4.30
N ASN A 15 28.25 -11.27 3.25
CA ASN A 15 28.32 -9.85 2.86
C ASN A 15 27.41 -9.50 1.66
N LEU A 16 26.41 -10.33 1.35
CA LEU A 16 25.48 -10.00 0.27
C LEU A 16 24.60 -8.83 0.69
N HIS A 17 24.44 -7.88 -0.22
CA HIS A 17 23.52 -6.75 -0.09
C HIS A 17 22.21 -7.02 -0.83
N THR A 18 22.28 -7.73 -1.96
CA THR A 18 21.10 -8.18 -2.71
C THR A 18 21.20 -9.67 -2.96
N PHE A 19 20.12 -10.40 -2.71
CA PHE A 19 20.01 -11.82 -2.96
C PHE A 19 18.66 -12.15 -3.60
N SER A 20 18.67 -12.75 -4.78
CA SER A 20 17.45 -13.08 -5.54
C SER A 20 17.44 -14.55 -5.94
N LEU A 21 16.35 -15.24 -5.62
CA LEU A 21 16.03 -16.60 -6.07
C LEU A 21 14.62 -16.66 -6.66
N SER A 22 14.12 -15.54 -7.17
CA SER A 22 12.77 -15.44 -7.72
C SER A 22 12.55 -16.43 -8.87
N ASN A 23 11.29 -16.85 -9.06
CA ASN A 23 10.84 -17.70 -10.16
C ASN A 23 11.52 -19.08 -10.18
N ASN A 24 11.60 -19.73 -9.02
CA ASN A 24 12.12 -21.08 -8.88
C ASN A 24 11.05 -22.02 -8.29
N LEU A 25 11.41 -23.28 -8.08
CA LEU A 25 10.55 -24.28 -7.42
C LEU A 25 10.97 -24.52 -5.96
N LEU A 26 11.58 -23.53 -5.31
CA LEU A 26 12.09 -23.68 -3.95
C LEU A 26 10.94 -23.93 -2.97
N GLU A 27 11.13 -24.89 -2.09
CA GLU A 27 10.14 -25.31 -1.10
C GLU A 27 10.78 -25.40 0.30
N GLY A 28 9.91 -25.55 1.31
CA GLY A 28 10.28 -25.56 2.72
C GLY A 28 10.24 -24.17 3.36
N PRO A 29 10.51 -24.10 4.68
CA PRO A 29 10.53 -22.85 5.42
C PRO A 29 11.81 -22.06 5.19
N ILE A 30 11.67 -20.73 5.20
CA ILE A 30 12.81 -19.83 5.24
C ILE A 30 13.41 -19.92 6.66
N PRO A 31 14.70 -20.23 6.85
CA PRO A 31 15.30 -20.37 8.18
C PRO A 31 15.34 -19.05 8.96
N ASP A 32 14.88 -19.06 10.23
CA ASP A 32 14.88 -17.89 11.12
C ASP A 32 16.26 -17.25 11.35
N GLY A 33 17.33 -18.06 11.29
CA GLY A 33 18.70 -17.58 11.46
C GLY A 33 19.23 -16.79 10.26
N PHE A 34 18.52 -16.79 9.13
CA PHE A 34 19.07 -16.27 7.87
C PHE A 34 19.44 -14.80 7.92
N GLY A 35 18.54 -13.93 8.35
CA GLY A 35 18.83 -12.50 8.44
C GLY A 35 19.76 -12.12 9.60
N LYS A 36 19.95 -13.00 10.59
CA LYS A 36 20.97 -12.78 11.63
C LYS A 36 22.38 -12.99 11.09
N VAL A 37 22.55 -13.98 10.22
CA VAL A 37 23.83 -14.30 9.58
C VAL A 37 24.11 -13.33 8.43
N MET A 38 23.09 -12.99 7.64
CA MET A 38 23.18 -12.09 6.48
C MET A 38 22.85 -10.64 6.86
N ASN A 39 23.57 -10.09 7.84
CA ASN A 39 23.29 -8.76 8.40
C ASN A 39 23.54 -7.58 7.42
N SER A 40 24.25 -7.83 6.32
CA SER A 40 24.47 -6.85 5.25
C SER A 40 23.36 -6.87 4.20
N LEU A 41 22.40 -7.79 4.29
CA LEU A 41 21.38 -7.97 3.27
C LEU A 41 20.36 -6.83 3.32
N GLU A 42 20.28 -6.10 2.22
CA GLU A 42 19.40 -4.95 2.03
C GLU A 42 18.18 -5.30 1.18
N LEU A 43 18.29 -6.29 0.28
CA LEU A 43 17.23 -6.76 -0.61
C LEU A 43 17.24 -8.29 -0.73
N LEU A 44 16.14 -8.93 -0.36
CA LEU A 44 15.89 -10.37 -0.55
C LEU A 44 14.68 -10.55 -1.46
N HIS A 45 14.87 -11.15 -2.63
CA HIS A 45 13.78 -11.44 -3.56
C HIS A 45 13.56 -12.95 -3.65
N LEU A 46 12.41 -13.41 -3.14
CA LEU A 46 12.00 -14.82 -3.17
C LEU A 46 10.69 -15.04 -3.94
N ILE A 47 10.36 -14.10 -4.82
CA ILE A 47 9.11 -14.04 -5.60
C ILE A 47 8.83 -15.38 -6.30
N SER A 48 7.58 -15.80 -6.32
CA SER A 48 7.11 -16.93 -7.16
C SER A 48 7.90 -18.21 -6.90
N ASN A 49 7.81 -18.72 -5.67
CA ASN A 49 8.35 -20.01 -5.25
C ASN A 49 7.24 -20.84 -4.54
N LYS A 50 7.60 -21.94 -3.90
CA LYS A 50 6.70 -22.80 -3.10
C LYS A 50 7.05 -22.74 -1.60
N LEU A 51 7.60 -21.62 -1.13
CA LEU A 51 8.04 -21.45 0.25
C LEU A 51 6.86 -21.48 1.20
N GLN A 52 7.04 -22.08 2.37
CA GLN A 52 5.99 -22.30 3.38
C GLN A 52 6.48 -21.90 4.78
N GLY A 53 5.63 -22.05 5.80
CA GLY A 53 6.00 -21.67 7.17
C GLY A 53 5.90 -20.16 7.40
N GLN A 54 6.51 -19.67 8.47
CA GLN A 54 6.41 -18.28 8.91
C GLN A 54 7.44 -17.38 8.21
N ILE A 55 7.15 -16.07 8.19
CA ILE A 55 8.15 -15.06 7.83
C ILE A 55 9.23 -15.06 8.93
N PRO A 56 10.51 -15.22 8.58
CA PRO A 56 11.59 -15.19 9.55
C PRO A 56 11.64 -13.88 10.31
N THR A 57 11.90 -13.97 11.61
CA THR A 57 12.04 -12.79 12.48
C THR A 57 13.18 -11.85 12.06
N SER A 58 14.14 -12.35 11.28
CA SER A 58 15.36 -11.63 10.91
C SER A 58 15.34 -11.04 9.50
N ILE A 59 14.28 -11.26 8.72
CA ILE A 59 14.18 -10.82 7.32
C ILE A 59 13.09 -9.76 7.20
N GLY A 60 13.41 -8.66 6.54
CA GLY A 60 12.42 -7.86 5.84
C GLY A 60 12.86 -7.79 4.38
N ASN A 61 12.01 -8.20 3.44
CA ASN A 61 11.99 -7.84 2.00
C ASN A 61 11.22 -8.86 1.16
N ILE A 62 10.70 -8.40 0.01
CA ILE A 62 9.97 -9.09 -1.09
C ILE A 62 9.84 -10.63 -1.01
N LEU A 63 8.72 -11.10 -0.45
CA LEU A 63 8.33 -12.52 -0.31
C LEU A 63 7.02 -12.89 -1.04
N GLU A 64 6.59 -12.07 -1.99
CA GLU A 64 5.34 -12.25 -2.74
C GLU A 64 5.23 -13.60 -3.47
N ASN A 65 3.99 -14.03 -3.74
CA ASN A 65 3.68 -15.24 -4.52
C ASN A 65 4.31 -16.52 -3.94
N ASN A 66 4.00 -16.82 -2.67
CA ASN A 66 4.47 -18.01 -1.95
C ASN A 66 3.32 -18.64 -1.13
N LYS A 67 3.63 -19.57 -0.22
CA LYS A 67 2.68 -20.23 0.70
C LYS A 67 2.99 -19.90 2.17
N LEU A 68 3.58 -18.73 2.44
CA LEU A 68 3.92 -18.31 3.80
C LEU A 68 2.65 -18.10 4.63
N GLN A 69 2.71 -18.40 5.92
CA GLN A 69 1.57 -18.38 6.85
C GLN A 69 1.96 -17.83 8.22
N GLY A 70 0.98 -17.60 9.09
CA GLY A 70 1.20 -16.99 10.39
C GLY A 70 1.27 -15.45 10.31
N GLU A 71 1.72 -14.82 11.39
CA GLU A 71 1.72 -13.37 11.53
C GLU A 71 2.94 -12.70 10.90
N ILE A 72 2.80 -11.41 10.55
CA ILE A 72 3.95 -10.56 10.22
C ILE A 72 4.75 -10.31 11.52
N PRO A 73 6.02 -10.73 11.62
CA PRO A 73 6.75 -10.69 12.87
C PRO A 73 7.03 -9.25 13.30
N THR A 74 6.85 -8.93 14.59
CA THR A 74 7.09 -7.58 15.13
C THR A 74 8.54 -7.12 14.96
N SER A 75 9.49 -8.04 14.88
CA SER A 75 10.90 -7.76 14.64
C SER A 75 11.19 -7.09 13.29
N ILE A 76 10.26 -7.15 12.32
CA ILE A 76 10.40 -6.41 11.06
C ILE A 76 10.56 -4.90 11.29
N GLY A 77 9.98 -4.38 12.38
CA GLY A 77 10.12 -2.99 12.80
C GLY A 77 11.53 -2.59 13.24
N ASN A 78 12.43 -3.56 13.45
CA ASN A 78 13.83 -3.32 13.80
C ASN A 78 14.73 -3.21 12.56
N VAL A 79 14.22 -3.51 11.36
CA VAL A 79 14.99 -3.50 10.11
C VAL A 79 15.03 -2.06 9.58
N CYS A 80 15.98 -1.27 10.09
CA CYS A 80 16.15 0.14 9.74
C CYS A 80 16.50 0.42 8.27
N THR A 81 16.73 -0.59 7.43
CA THR A 81 16.95 -0.43 5.98
C THR A 81 15.71 -0.72 5.14
N LEU A 82 14.61 -1.14 5.77
CA LEU A 82 13.45 -1.59 5.02
C LEU A 82 12.77 -0.41 4.32
N GLN A 83 12.77 -0.46 2.99
CA GLN A 83 12.15 0.52 2.11
C GLN A 83 10.95 -0.05 1.36
N ILE A 84 10.97 -1.35 1.08
CA ILE A 84 9.97 -2.06 0.28
C ILE A 84 9.56 -3.32 1.04
N LEU A 85 8.26 -3.47 1.28
CA LEU A 85 7.69 -4.67 1.85
C LEU A 85 6.57 -5.19 0.95
N HIS A 86 6.89 -6.19 0.13
CA HIS A 86 5.96 -6.95 -0.71
C HIS A 86 5.75 -8.32 -0.09
N LEU A 87 4.54 -8.59 0.37
CA LEU A 87 4.13 -9.85 1.00
C LEU A 87 2.87 -10.43 0.33
N GLU A 88 2.52 -9.92 -0.84
CA GLU A 88 1.27 -10.25 -1.49
C GLU A 88 1.16 -11.70 -1.92
N ASN A 89 -0.09 -12.18 -2.06
CA ASN A 89 -0.42 -13.53 -2.48
C ASN A 89 0.32 -14.59 -1.63
N ASN A 90 0.02 -14.57 -0.34
CA ASN A 90 0.46 -15.53 0.66
C ASN A 90 -0.74 -15.95 1.55
N LYS A 91 -0.50 -16.62 2.67
CA LYS A 91 -1.51 -17.03 3.66
C LYS A 91 -1.28 -16.36 5.02
N LEU A 92 -0.78 -15.12 5.02
CA LEU A 92 -0.47 -14.40 6.26
C LEU A 92 -1.76 -14.00 6.98
N GLU A 93 -1.76 -14.11 8.30
CA GLU A 93 -2.88 -13.80 9.18
C GLU A 93 -2.44 -12.88 10.32
N GLY A 94 -3.34 -12.53 11.24
CA GLY A 94 -3.08 -11.57 12.30
C GLY A 94 -3.26 -10.11 11.87
N GLU A 95 -2.81 -9.20 12.73
CA GLU A 95 -2.84 -7.75 12.49
C GLU A 95 -1.52 -7.25 11.89
N ILE A 96 -1.53 -6.07 11.26
CA ILE A 96 -0.29 -5.40 10.84
C ILE A 96 0.43 -4.91 12.12
N PRO A 97 1.68 -5.37 12.40
CA PRO A 97 2.35 -5.06 13.65
C PRO A 97 2.71 -3.59 13.77
N ALA A 98 2.40 -2.98 14.90
CA ALA A 98 2.66 -1.56 15.16
C ALA A 98 4.15 -1.17 15.07
N SER A 99 5.05 -2.14 15.24
CA SER A 99 6.49 -1.93 15.10
C SER A 99 6.91 -1.49 13.69
N LEU A 100 6.12 -1.75 12.65
CA LEU A 100 6.36 -1.20 11.30
C LEU A 100 6.36 0.34 11.29
N GLY A 101 5.58 0.98 12.17
CA GLY A 101 5.62 2.44 12.35
C GLY A 101 6.96 2.95 12.90
N ASN A 102 7.70 2.11 13.65
CA ASN A 102 8.95 2.51 14.31
C ASN A 102 10.12 2.69 13.34
N ILE A 103 10.04 2.07 12.15
CA ILE A 103 11.10 2.14 11.12
C ILE A 103 11.36 3.60 10.72
N CYS A 104 10.31 4.43 10.74
CA CYS A 104 10.37 5.84 10.37
C CYS A 104 10.63 6.80 11.55
N THR A 105 10.34 6.39 12.80
CA THR A 105 10.41 7.30 13.97
C THR A 105 11.84 7.53 14.46
N LEU A 106 12.73 6.56 14.28
CA LEU A 106 14.14 6.69 14.68
C LEU A 106 14.87 7.83 13.96
N ASN A 107 14.53 8.08 12.68
CA ASN A 107 15.05 9.22 11.92
C ASN A 107 14.52 10.59 12.37
N ASN A 108 13.29 10.63 12.87
CA ASN A 108 12.62 11.87 13.29
C ASN A 108 12.90 12.23 14.76
N SER A 109 13.56 11.34 15.50
CA SER A 109 13.99 11.66 16.86
C SER A 109 14.99 12.83 16.80
N GLN A 110 14.66 13.95 17.46
CA GLN A 110 15.53 15.12 17.59
C GLN A 110 16.93 14.79 18.16
N LEU A 111 17.13 13.58 18.68
CA LEU A 111 18.39 13.01 19.14
C LEU A 111 19.46 12.88 18.05
N ILE A 112 19.13 12.89 16.76
CA ILE A 112 20.15 12.90 15.68
C ILE A 112 20.88 14.25 15.61
N ARG A 113 20.32 15.33 16.16
CA ARG A 113 20.95 16.67 16.15
C ARG A 113 21.94 16.91 17.30
N GLU A 114 22.00 16.05 18.32
CA GLU A 114 22.92 16.18 19.45
C GLU A 114 23.87 14.98 19.61
N ILE A 115 24.32 14.38 18.51
CA ILE A 115 25.37 13.36 18.58
C ILE A 115 26.74 14.06 18.49
N PRO A 116 27.60 13.98 19.51
CA PRO A 116 28.96 14.52 19.47
C PRO A 116 29.70 13.95 18.25
N GLN A 117 30.59 14.74 17.64
CA GLN A 117 31.38 14.44 16.43
C GLN A 117 32.32 13.20 16.51
N GLY A 118 31.99 12.15 17.25
CA GLY A 118 32.85 11.00 17.52
C GLY A 118 32.25 9.60 17.31
N ILE A 119 30.98 9.44 16.89
CA ILE A 119 30.39 8.11 16.62
C ILE A 119 30.02 8.01 15.14
N GLY A 120 31.02 7.81 14.29
CA GLY A 120 30.83 7.43 12.90
C GLY A 120 30.42 5.97 12.78
N ALA A 121 29.16 5.63 13.06
CA ALA A 121 28.53 4.35 12.67
C ALA A 121 27.00 4.25 12.93
N LEU A 122 26.28 5.36 13.18
CA LEU A 122 24.82 5.27 13.31
C LEU A 122 24.20 5.31 11.92
N LYS A 123 23.87 4.13 11.40
CA LYS A 123 23.10 3.94 10.16
C LYS A 123 21.81 4.75 10.27
N SER A 124 21.64 5.78 9.43
CA SER A 124 20.34 6.45 9.29
C SER A 124 19.32 5.38 8.90
N CYS A 125 18.21 5.31 9.62
CA CYS A 125 17.13 4.40 9.22
C CYS A 125 16.52 4.91 7.91
N THR A 126 15.79 4.09 7.17
CA THR A 126 15.04 4.50 5.98
C THR A 126 13.57 4.51 6.33
N CYS A 127 12.77 5.30 5.62
CA CYS A 127 11.32 5.20 5.72
C CYS A 127 10.79 4.19 4.70
N LEU A 128 9.67 3.53 5.01
CA LEU A 128 9.00 2.63 4.09
C LEU A 128 8.32 3.43 2.96
N TYR A 129 8.58 3.03 1.71
CA TYR A 129 7.97 3.60 0.50
C TYR A 129 6.85 2.73 -0.04
N ILE A 130 6.96 1.40 0.08
CA ILE A 130 5.96 0.47 -0.42
C ILE A 130 5.57 -0.49 0.70
N LEU A 131 4.27 -0.53 1.00
CA LEU A 131 3.63 -1.53 1.83
C LEU A 131 2.57 -2.25 1.00
N ASP A 132 2.91 -3.45 0.56
CA ASP A 132 2.02 -4.32 -0.20
C ASP A 132 1.80 -5.64 0.53
N VAL A 133 0.58 -5.83 1.02
CA VAL A 133 0.16 -7.05 1.72
C VAL A 133 -1.10 -7.63 1.09
N ARG A 134 -1.38 -7.30 -0.18
CA ARG A 134 -2.63 -7.72 -0.83
C ARG A 134 -2.75 -9.23 -0.95
N GLU A 135 -3.98 -9.74 -1.04
CA GLU A 135 -4.26 -11.18 -1.21
C GLU A 135 -3.65 -12.02 -0.07
N ASN A 136 -4.04 -11.70 1.16
CA ASN A 136 -3.70 -12.43 2.38
C ASN A 136 -4.95 -12.62 3.26
N LEU A 137 -4.78 -13.06 4.51
CA LEU A 137 -5.84 -13.27 5.50
C LEU A 137 -5.76 -12.28 6.67
N LEU A 138 -5.06 -11.15 6.50
CA LEU A 138 -4.87 -10.15 7.55
C LEU A 138 -6.20 -9.55 7.99
N PHE A 139 -6.35 -9.29 9.29
CA PHE A 139 -7.56 -8.73 9.88
C PHE A 139 -7.23 -7.60 10.85
N GLY A 140 -8.26 -7.01 11.44
CA GLY A 140 -8.14 -5.85 12.32
C GLY A 140 -8.64 -4.57 11.66
N PRO A 141 -8.73 -3.47 12.43
CA PRO A 141 -8.84 -2.14 11.83
C PRO A 141 -7.55 -1.78 11.10
N ILE A 142 -7.65 -0.94 10.05
CA ILE A 142 -6.45 -0.32 9.46
C ILE A 142 -5.78 0.54 10.55
N PRO A 143 -4.52 0.31 10.91
CA PRO A 143 -3.90 1.06 11.98
C PRO A 143 -3.65 2.54 11.63
N SER A 144 -3.92 3.45 12.57
CA SER A 144 -3.72 4.89 12.36
C SER A 144 -2.26 5.27 12.17
N TRP A 145 -1.35 4.54 12.83
CA TRP A 145 0.08 4.77 12.76
C TRP A 145 0.65 4.66 11.34
N ILE A 146 -0.02 3.96 10.41
CA ILE A 146 0.37 3.95 8.99
C ILE A 146 0.41 5.39 8.50
N GLY A 147 -0.68 6.12 8.73
CA GLY A 147 -0.83 7.50 8.34
C GLY A 147 -0.04 8.50 9.19
N GLU A 148 0.18 8.20 10.47
CA GLU A 148 0.96 9.07 11.37
C GLU A 148 2.48 8.95 11.11
N SER A 149 2.97 7.74 10.89
CA SER A 149 4.40 7.42 10.90
C SER A 149 5.01 7.28 9.51
N LEU A 150 4.28 6.74 8.53
CA LEU A 150 4.84 6.39 7.22
C LEU A 150 4.67 7.54 6.20
N GLN A 151 5.12 8.74 6.55
CA GLN A 151 4.93 9.95 5.72
C GLN A 151 5.56 9.91 4.32
N GLN A 152 6.46 8.95 4.08
CA GLN A 152 7.14 8.73 2.79
C GLN A 152 6.49 7.61 1.95
N LEU A 153 5.41 6.99 2.44
CA LEU A 153 4.76 5.90 1.75
C LEU A 153 4.22 6.39 0.41
N GLN A 154 4.50 5.61 -0.64
CA GLN A 154 4.10 5.87 -2.02
C GLN A 154 3.05 4.88 -2.50
N ILE A 155 3.14 3.63 -2.04
CA ILE A 155 2.21 2.56 -2.42
C ILE A 155 1.72 1.90 -1.14
N LEU A 156 0.40 1.87 -0.97
CA LEU A 156 -0.28 1.12 0.06
C LEU A 156 -1.34 0.22 -0.59
N SER A 157 -1.10 -1.09 -0.57
CA SER A 157 -2.08 -2.07 -0.99
C SER A 157 -2.44 -3.02 0.14
N LEU A 158 -3.69 -2.91 0.59
CA LEU A 158 -4.31 -3.77 1.60
C LEU A 158 -5.39 -4.67 0.98
N ARG A 159 -5.49 -4.68 -0.35
CA ARG A 159 -6.55 -5.32 -1.13
C ARG A 159 -6.70 -6.82 -0.79
N VAL A 160 -7.94 -7.33 -0.84
CA VAL A 160 -8.23 -8.77 -0.61
C VAL A 160 -7.62 -9.25 0.70
N ASN A 161 -8.15 -8.70 1.78
CA ASN A 161 -7.86 -9.09 3.17
C ASN A 161 -9.19 -9.05 3.95
N ARG A 162 -9.12 -9.08 5.28
CA ARG A 162 -10.27 -9.05 6.20
C ARG A 162 -10.28 -7.78 7.06
N PHE A 163 -9.71 -6.67 6.58
CA PHE A 163 -9.72 -5.40 7.31
C PHE A 163 -11.15 -4.89 7.51
N PHE A 164 -11.45 -4.37 8.70
CA PHE A 164 -12.81 -3.94 9.07
C PHE A 164 -12.81 -2.56 9.75
N ARG A 165 -14.03 -2.05 10.05
CA ARG A 165 -14.30 -0.67 10.50
C ARG A 165 -14.01 0.38 9.43
N SER A 166 -14.09 1.65 9.82
CA SER A 166 -13.78 2.80 8.98
C SER A 166 -12.29 2.96 8.73
N VAL A 167 -11.97 3.47 7.54
CA VAL A 167 -10.62 3.92 7.20
C VAL A 167 -10.23 5.06 8.16
N PRO A 168 -9.11 4.95 8.90
CA PRO A 168 -8.71 5.94 9.89
C PRO A 168 -8.36 7.28 9.22
N VAL A 169 -8.71 8.38 9.89
CA VAL A 169 -8.45 9.75 9.38
C VAL A 169 -6.96 10.04 9.11
N HIS A 170 -6.10 9.37 9.86
CA HIS A 170 -4.66 9.51 9.74
C HIS A 170 -4.12 9.01 8.40
N LEU A 171 -4.77 8.04 7.74
CA LEU A 171 -4.32 7.54 6.44
C LEU A 171 -4.30 8.64 5.38
N TYR A 172 -5.08 9.70 5.59
CA TYR A 172 -5.13 10.88 4.74
C TYR A 172 -3.96 11.85 4.98
N TYR A 173 -3.10 11.60 5.96
CA TYR A 173 -1.88 12.39 6.20
C TYR A 173 -0.74 12.00 5.26
N LEU A 174 -0.84 10.84 4.60
CA LEU A 174 0.21 10.26 3.76
C LEU A 174 0.52 11.08 2.50
N SER A 175 1.29 12.16 2.62
CA SER A 175 1.44 13.16 1.56
C SER A 175 2.08 12.71 0.23
N GLN A 176 2.62 11.49 0.18
CA GLN A 176 3.42 10.96 -0.93
C GLN A 176 2.77 9.74 -1.61
N VAL A 177 1.57 9.30 -1.18
CA VAL A 177 0.93 8.10 -1.73
C VAL A 177 0.41 8.36 -3.15
N HIS A 178 0.80 7.49 -4.06
CA HIS A 178 0.35 7.46 -5.45
C HIS A 178 -0.70 6.37 -5.65
N LEU A 179 -0.54 5.22 -4.98
CA LEU A 179 -1.47 4.11 -5.08
C LEU A 179 -2.03 3.77 -3.71
N LEU A 180 -3.35 3.91 -3.58
CA LEU A 180 -4.10 3.44 -2.42
C LEU A 180 -5.15 2.42 -2.86
N ASP A 181 -4.91 1.14 -2.55
CA ASP A 181 -5.85 0.06 -2.81
C ASP A 181 -6.31 -0.60 -1.51
N LEU A 182 -7.55 -0.30 -1.14
CA LEU A 182 -8.23 -0.86 0.03
C LEU A 182 -9.34 -1.84 -0.35
N SER A 183 -9.45 -2.16 -1.64
CA SER A 183 -10.58 -2.89 -2.20
C SER A 183 -10.72 -4.33 -1.67
N ARG A 184 -11.93 -4.89 -1.76
CA ARG A 184 -12.22 -6.27 -1.35
C ARG A 184 -11.81 -6.54 0.10
N ASN A 185 -12.30 -5.71 1.00
CA ASN A 185 -12.16 -5.84 2.46
C ASN A 185 -13.54 -5.75 3.13
N HIS A 186 -13.59 -5.90 4.46
CA HIS A 186 -14.79 -5.71 5.28
C HIS A 186 -14.91 -4.29 5.84
N LEU A 187 -14.35 -3.30 5.13
CA LEU A 187 -14.37 -1.90 5.53
C LEU A 187 -15.79 -1.33 5.46
N SER A 188 -16.10 -0.44 6.40
CA SER A 188 -17.42 0.18 6.56
C SER A 188 -17.27 1.66 6.87
N GLY A 189 -18.21 2.50 6.43
CA GLY A 189 -18.18 3.93 6.74
C GLY A 189 -18.44 4.78 5.48
N GLY A 190 -18.48 6.09 5.66
CA GLY A 190 -18.53 7.03 4.54
C GLY A 190 -17.16 7.35 3.98
N ILE A 191 -17.11 7.79 2.72
CA ILE A 191 -15.94 8.46 2.18
C ILE A 191 -15.75 9.78 2.98
N PRO A 192 -14.55 10.09 3.49
CA PRO A 192 -14.34 11.22 4.39
C PRO A 192 -14.71 12.57 3.76
N THR A 193 -15.29 13.44 4.58
CA THR A 193 -15.76 14.78 4.19
C THR A 193 -14.94 15.92 4.82
N SER A 194 -14.00 15.59 5.72
CA SER A 194 -13.25 16.58 6.53
C SER A 194 -12.34 17.47 5.69
N GLN A 195 -12.08 18.70 6.17
CA GLN A 195 -11.25 19.67 5.45
C GLN A 195 -9.80 19.22 5.32
N GLU A 196 -9.27 18.54 6.35
CA GLU A 196 -7.93 17.96 6.37
C GLU A 196 -7.70 16.93 5.26
N PHE A 197 -8.72 16.10 4.96
CA PHE A 197 -8.70 15.11 3.89
C PHE A 197 -8.36 15.75 2.53
N TYR A 198 -9.04 16.84 2.19
CA TYR A 198 -8.86 17.49 0.89
C TYR A 198 -7.65 18.42 0.84
N PHE A 199 -7.25 19.01 1.97
CA PHE A 199 -6.04 19.80 2.04
C PHE A 199 -4.81 18.94 1.77
N ASN A 200 -4.73 17.76 2.39
CA ASN A 200 -3.62 16.84 2.18
C ASN A 200 -3.62 16.27 0.77
N LEU A 201 -4.78 15.89 0.22
CA LEU A 201 -4.87 15.44 -1.18
C LEU A 201 -4.51 16.55 -2.20
N CYS A 202 -4.83 17.81 -1.93
CA CYS A 202 -4.33 18.93 -2.73
C CYS A 202 -2.79 19.04 -2.65
N VAL A 203 -2.20 18.79 -1.47
CA VAL A 203 -0.74 18.72 -1.31
C VAL A 203 -0.14 17.49 -2.04
N TRP A 204 -0.84 16.34 -2.08
CA TRP A 204 -0.44 15.16 -2.89
C TRP A 204 -0.30 15.54 -4.37
N ASN A 205 -1.21 16.37 -4.89
CA ASN A 205 -1.21 16.78 -6.30
C ASN A 205 -0.03 17.69 -6.69
N HIS A 206 0.61 18.41 -5.76
CA HIS A 206 1.54 19.50 -6.07
C HIS A 206 3.04 19.16 -5.99
N LYS A 207 3.44 17.99 -5.47
CA LYS A 207 4.86 17.65 -5.21
C LYS A 207 5.56 16.80 -6.30
N PHE A 208 4.92 16.58 -7.45
CA PHE A 208 5.35 15.63 -8.49
C PHE A 208 6.59 16.02 -9.32
N LEU A 209 7.56 16.78 -8.79
CA LEU A 209 8.70 17.24 -9.60
C LEU A 209 10.09 16.79 -9.13
N LEU A 210 10.22 16.14 -7.96
CA LEU A 210 11.54 15.74 -7.46
C LEU A 210 11.46 14.40 -6.71
N ASN A 211 11.70 13.30 -7.43
CA ASN A 211 12.58 12.19 -7.05
C ASN A 211 12.24 10.94 -7.87
N SER A 212 12.98 10.72 -8.95
CA SER A 212 13.04 9.44 -9.66
C SER A 212 13.73 8.40 -8.76
N ILE A 213 12.95 7.59 -8.03
CA ILE A 213 13.45 6.28 -7.61
C ILE A 213 13.32 5.41 -8.85
N THR A 214 14.45 5.06 -9.47
CA THR A 214 14.52 4.09 -10.56
C THR A 214 14.07 2.72 -10.04
N LEU A 215 12.78 2.40 -10.21
CA LEU A 215 12.25 1.05 -9.98
C LEU A 215 12.50 0.22 -11.25
N SER A 216 13.56 -0.59 -11.23
CA SER A 216 13.83 -1.59 -12.28
C SER A 216 13.08 -2.89 -11.98
N SER A 217 11.78 -2.90 -12.25
CA SER A 217 11.02 -4.07 -12.66
C SER A 217 9.70 -3.55 -13.21
N ASN A 218 9.43 -3.86 -14.49
CA ASN A 218 8.32 -3.36 -15.27
C ASN A 218 6.97 -3.40 -14.51
N ASP A 219 6.17 -2.36 -14.73
CA ASP A 219 4.75 -2.18 -14.37
C ASP A 219 4.42 -1.63 -12.98
N LEU A 220 4.70 -0.34 -12.75
CA LEU A 220 3.79 0.64 -12.14
C LEU A 220 4.25 2.06 -12.56
N LEU A 221 4.03 2.41 -13.83
CA LEU A 221 4.21 3.78 -14.32
C LEU A 221 3.25 4.71 -13.58
N GLY A 222 3.75 5.57 -12.69
CA GLY A 222 3.30 6.96 -12.43
C GLY A 222 1.82 7.33 -12.18
N PHE A 223 0.84 6.41 -12.14
CA PHE A 223 -0.58 6.75 -12.00
C PHE A 223 -0.98 7.03 -10.55
N ILE A 224 -1.72 8.12 -10.34
CA ILE A 224 -2.41 8.35 -9.06
C ILE A 224 -3.73 7.58 -9.09
N SER A 225 -3.82 6.56 -8.24
CA SER A 225 -4.89 5.57 -8.24
C SER A 225 -5.55 5.44 -6.86
N LEU A 226 -6.89 5.50 -6.87
CA LEU A 226 -7.72 5.25 -5.70
C LEU A 226 -8.70 4.11 -5.99
N ASN A 227 -8.53 3.00 -5.29
CA ASN A 227 -9.42 1.85 -5.39
C ASN A 227 -10.05 1.51 -4.04
N LEU A 228 -11.36 1.76 -3.95
CA LEU A 228 -12.21 1.47 -2.78
C LEU A 228 -13.32 0.46 -3.13
N SER A 229 -13.19 -0.23 -4.27
CA SER A 229 -14.23 -1.12 -4.80
C SER A 229 -14.50 -2.32 -3.91
N ARG A 230 -15.68 -2.94 -4.09
CA ARG A 230 -16.08 -4.18 -3.40
C ARG A 230 -15.83 -4.09 -1.90
N SER A 231 -16.31 -3.01 -1.31
CA SER A 231 -16.26 -2.77 0.14
C SER A 231 -17.68 -2.46 0.62
N HIS A 232 -17.87 -2.22 1.92
CA HIS A 232 -19.19 -1.84 2.45
C HIS A 232 -19.29 -0.32 2.67
N PHE A 233 -18.70 0.50 1.79
CA PHE A 233 -18.79 1.96 1.88
C PHE A 233 -20.22 2.43 1.58
N TYR A 234 -20.70 3.43 2.32
CA TYR A 234 -22.06 3.99 2.19
C TYR A 234 -22.04 5.53 2.24
N GLY A 235 -23.19 6.17 2.03
CA GLY A 235 -23.31 7.63 1.99
C GLY A 235 -23.03 8.20 0.61
N GLU A 236 -22.82 9.51 0.51
CA GLU A 236 -22.64 10.21 -0.78
C GLU A 236 -21.18 10.31 -1.21
N ILE A 237 -20.94 10.41 -2.52
CA ILE A 237 -19.64 10.82 -3.05
C ILE A 237 -19.45 12.31 -2.73
N PRO A 238 -18.45 12.70 -1.92
CA PRO A 238 -18.29 14.07 -1.50
C PRO A 238 -17.83 14.96 -2.66
N SER A 239 -18.39 16.18 -2.76
CA SER A 239 -18.07 17.13 -3.84
C SER A 239 -16.59 17.49 -3.91
N LYS A 240 -15.90 17.51 -2.78
CA LYS A 240 -14.49 17.83 -2.73
C LYS A 240 -13.60 16.76 -3.40
N ILE A 241 -14.13 15.59 -3.81
CA ILE A 241 -13.40 14.62 -4.68
C ILE A 241 -12.92 15.28 -5.98
N GLY A 242 -13.62 16.31 -6.46
CA GLY A 242 -13.21 17.09 -7.62
C GLY A 242 -11.95 17.93 -7.42
N ASN A 243 -11.39 17.99 -6.21
CA ASN A 243 -10.10 18.64 -5.95
C ASN A 243 -8.91 17.71 -6.26
N LEU A 244 -9.16 16.43 -6.56
CA LEU A 244 -8.15 15.43 -6.89
C LEU A 244 -7.69 15.56 -8.34
N ASN A 245 -7.19 16.72 -8.73
CA ASN A 245 -6.88 17.05 -10.12
C ASN A 245 -5.83 16.16 -10.79
N SER A 246 -4.98 15.49 -10.00
CA SER A 246 -3.99 14.55 -10.53
C SER A 246 -4.46 13.09 -10.54
N LEU A 247 -5.68 12.80 -10.07
CA LEU A 247 -6.22 11.44 -10.04
C LEU A 247 -6.44 10.91 -11.46
N GLU A 248 -5.93 9.71 -11.73
CA GLU A 248 -5.98 9.07 -13.05
C GLU A 248 -6.87 7.83 -13.06
N PHE A 249 -6.98 7.13 -11.93
CA PHE A 249 -7.85 5.97 -11.75
C PHE A 249 -8.72 6.13 -10.51
N LEU A 250 -10.04 5.98 -10.67
CA LEU A 250 -11.00 5.96 -9.57
C LEU A 250 -11.94 4.77 -9.69
N ASN A 251 -11.87 3.84 -8.73
CA ASN A 251 -12.83 2.75 -8.64
C ASN A 251 -13.55 2.73 -7.29
N LEU A 252 -14.86 3.00 -7.33
CA LEU A 252 -15.79 2.94 -6.20
C LEU A 252 -16.86 1.87 -6.39
N SER A 253 -16.72 1.00 -7.40
CA SER A 253 -17.75 0.03 -7.78
C SER A 253 -18.09 -0.97 -6.68
N ILE A 254 -19.30 -1.52 -6.74
CA ILE A 254 -19.77 -2.58 -5.84
C ILE A 254 -19.63 -2.12 -4.37
N ASN A 255 -20.31 -1.04 -4.04
CA ASN A 255 -20.43 -0.49 -2.69
C ASN A 255 -21.91 -0.15 -2.42
N HIS A 256 -22.21 0.35 -1.23
CA HIS A 256 -23.53 0.87 -0.85
C HIS A 256 -23.60 2.41 -0.96
N ILE A 257 -22.79 2.99 -1.84
CA ILE A 257 -22.71 4.44 -2.06
C ILE A 257 -24.02 4.91 -2.72
N SER A 258 -24.57 6.03 -2.24
CA SER A 258 -25.87 6.57 -2.63
C SER A 258 -25.78 8.04 -3.01
N GLY A 259 -26.90 8.64 -3.43
CA GLY A 259 -26.96 10.06 -3.78
C GLY A 259 -26.48 10.34 -5.20
N LYS A 260 -26.16 11.60 -5.49
CA LYS A 260 -25.79 12.05 -6.84
C LYS A 260 -24.29 11.97 -7.07
N ILE A 261 -23.89 11.76 -8.32
CA ILE A 261 -22.51 12.00 -8.74
C ILE A 261 -22.25 13.52 -8.65
N PRO A 262 -21.27 13.98 -7.86
CA PRO A 262 -21.05 15.41 -7.69
C PRO A 262 -20.53 16.04 -8.99
N LEU A 263 -21.07 17.21 -9.34
CA LEU A 263 -20.68 17.94 -10.58
C LEU A 263 -19.17 18.21 -10.64
N THR A 264 -18.54 18.41 -9.49
CA THR A 264 -17.10 18.63 -9.33
C THR A 264 -16.24 17.46 -9.79
N LEU A 265 -16.78 16.23 -9.90
CA LEU A 265 -16.06 15.10 -10.49
C LEU A 265 -15.63 15.41 -11.93
N SER A 266 -16.41 16.24 -12.64
CA SER A 266 -16.08 16.74 -13.99
C SER A 266 -14.81 17.58 -14.06
N ASN A 267 -14.30 18.06 -12.91
CA ASN A 267 -13.08 18.88 -12.85
C ASN A 267 -11.80 18.03 -12.91
N ILE A 268 -11.89 16.71 -12.70
CA ILE A 268 -10.73 15.82 -12.71
C ILE A 268 -10.34 15.50 -14.17
N ASN A 269 -9.60 16.42 -14.79
CA ASN A 269 -9.27 16.33 -16.22
C ASN A 269 -8.27 15.22 -16.58
N ARG A 270 -7.56 14.65 -15.60
CA ARG A 270 -6.61 13.54 -15.79
C ARG A 270 -7.23 12.17 -15.60
N LEU A 271 -8.51 12.08 -15.23
CA LEU A 271 -9.16 10.81 -15.00
C LEU A 271 -9.19 10.00 -16.30
N ALA A 272 -8.44 8.91 -16.33
CA ALA A 272 -8.29 8.02 -17.47
C ALA A 272 -9.17 6.78 -17.32
N GLU A 273 -9.48 6.38 -16.09
CA GLU A 273 -10.39 5.28 -15.79
C GLU A 273 -11.31 5.62 -14.61
N LEU A 274 -12.60 5.34 -14.79
CA LEU A 274 -13.64 5.52 -13.80
C LEU A 274 -14.51 4.27 -13.74
N ASP A 275 -14.76 3.78 -12.54
CA ASP A 275 -15.77 2.75 -12.30
C ASP A 275 -16.53 3.04 -11.00
N ILE A 276 -17.79 3.45 -11.17
CA ILE A 276 -18.76 3.71 -10.09
C ILE A 276 -20.00 2.82 -10.24
N SER A 277 -19.85 1.71 -10.96
CA SER A 277 -20.91 0.75 -11.22
C SER A 277 -21.39 0.04 -9.95
N ASN A 278 -22.56 -0.59 -10.03
CA ASN A 278 -23.10 -1.46 -8.98
C ASN A 278 -23.18 -0.77 -7.61
N SER A 279 -23.76 0.43 -7.57
CA SER A 279 -24.00 1.20 -6.35
C SER A 279 -25.46 1.68 -6.31
N ASN A 280 -25.80 2.52 -5.34
CA ASN A 280 -27.12 3.10 -5.15
C ASN A 280 -27.18 4.57 -5.64
N LEU A 281 -26.37 4.92 -6.67
CA LEU A 281 -26.31 6.28 -7.20
C LEU A 281 -27.58 6.65 -7.98
N ASN A 282 -27.91 7.95 -7.98
CA ASN A 282 -29.06 8.50 -8.67
C ASN A 282 -28.82 9.87 -9.31
N GLY A 283 -29.77 10.30 -10.12
CA GLY A 283 -29.73 11.60 -10.80
C GLY A 283 -28.95 11.55 -12.10
N ARG A 284 -28.70 12.75 -12.66
CA ARG A 284 -28.06 12.88 -13.97
C ARG A 284 -26.55 12.73 -13.86
N ILE A 285 -25.93 11.98 -14.78
CA ILE A 285 -24.46 11.94 -14.92
C ILE A 285 -23.98 13.36 -15.29
N PRO A 286 -23.05 13.96 -14.53
CA PRO A 286 -22.50 15.28 -14.83
C PRO A 286 -21.88 15.36 -16.22
N LEU A 287 -22.11 16.48 -16.91
CA LEU A 287 -21.45 16.77 -18.18
C LEU A 287 -20.02 17.27 -17.89
N GLY A 288 -19.04 16.58 -18.44
CA GLY A 288 -17.63 16.95 -18.36
C GLY A 288 -16.87 16.28 -19.49
N ARG A 289 -15.85 16.96 -20.03
CA ARG A 289 -15.11 16.46 -21.20
C ARG A 289 -14.59 15.04 -20.99
N GLN A 290 -14.05 14.72 -19.82
CA GLN A 290 -13.60 13.36 -19.49
C GLN A 290 -14.73 12.42 -19.08
N LEU A 291 -15.73 12.86 -18.31
CA LEU A 291 -16.81 11.96 -17.87
C LEU A 291 -17.61 11.36 -19.03
N GLN A 292 -17.67 12.07 -20.16
CA GLN A 292 -18.36 11.63 -21.38
C GLN A 292 -17.54 10.65 -22.22
N THR A 293 -16.24 10.45 -21.95
CA THR A 293 -15.43 9.47 -22.68
C THR A 293 -15.55 8.06 -22.12
N PHE A 294 -16.09 7.91 -20.90
CA PHE A 294 -16.23 6.61 -20.25
C PHE A 294 -17.41 5.80 -20.80
N ASP A 295 -17.20 4.49 -20.90
CA ASP A 295 -18.21 3.54 -21.33
C ASP A 295 -19.39 3.48 -20.36
N ALA A 296 -20.56 3.09 -20.87
CA ALA A 296 -21.76 2.91 -20.05
C ALA A 296 -21.55 1.91 -18.90
N SER A 297 -20.62 0.96 -19.06
CA SER A 297 -20.23 -0.01 -18.02
C SER A 297 -19.70 0.67 -16.76
N SER A 298 -19.04 1.83 -16.86
CA SER A 298 -18.55 2.59 -15.69
C SER A 298 -19.66 3.06 -14.76
N PHE A 299 -20.90 3.11 -15.25
CA PHE A 299 -22.07 3.64 -14.54
C PHE A 299 -23.16 2.59 -14.32
N GLU A 300 -22.98 1.38 -14.85
CA GLU A 300 -24.05 0.37 -14.90
C GLU A 300 -24.55 -0.04 -13.51
N ARG A 301 -25.75 -0.63 -13.48
CA ARG A 301 -26.37 -1.17 -12.26
C ARG A 301 -26.54 -0.13 -11.13
N ASN A 302 -26.65 1.14 -11.51
CA ASN A 302 -27.19 2.22 -10.67
C ASN A 302 -28.57 2.61 -11.22
N ILE A 303 -29.64 2.04 -10.66
CA ILE A 303 -31.00 2.15 -11.22
C ILE A 303 -31.49 3.60 -11.34
N GLY A 304 -31.02 4.49 -10.45
CA GLY A 304 -31.44 5.89 -10.43
C GLY A 304 -30.65 6.81 -11.34
N LEU A 305 -29.59 6.33 -12.02
CA LEU A 305 -28.77 7.17 -12.89
C LEU A 305 -29.43 7.37 -14.25
N CYS A 306 -29.27 8.57 -14.81
CA CYS A 306 -29.77 8.92 -16.13
C CYS A 306 -28.83 9.90 -16.87
N GLY A 307 -29.00 9.99 -18.19
CA GLY A 307 -28.23 10.87 -19.05
C GLY A 307 -26.86 10.28 -19.41
N GLN A 308 -26.71 9.93 -20.68
CA GLN A 308 -25.44 9.70 -21.37
C GLN A 308 -25.58 10.40 -22.73
#